data_AF-A0A7S1UGY8-F1
#
_entry.id   AF-A0A7S1UGY8-F1
#
_cell.length_a   1.000
_cell.length_b   1.000
_cell.length_c   1.000
_cell.angle_alpha   90.00
_cell.angle_beta   90.00
_cell.angle_gamma   90.00
#
_symmetry.space_group_name_H-M   'P 1'
#
loop_
_entity.id
_entity.type
_entity.pdbx_description
1 polymer ?
#
loop_
_entity_poly.entity_id
_entity_poly.type
_entity_poly.pdbx_seq_one_letter_code
_entity_poly.pdbx_strand_id
1 'polypeptide(L)'
;AAAAAEDEAAEFDPEDPIYLWSYCKKCRDVVTHKQRLSPEASKFSFGKTLEVLFYERRTFGALNACACSAGDNHILYFGMGTLVARFDRAKIAPLRIAADTAAPFARVRAWHEGYASAELGLLLGLGLTYCHHLRTR
;
A
#
# COMPACT_ATOMS: atom_id res chain seq x y z
N ALA A 1 39.99 12.44 10.77
CA ALA A 1 40.06 10.99 11.07
C ALA A 1 38.70 10.39 10.73
N ALA A 2 38.60 9.69 9.59
CA ALA A 2 37.42 8.91 9.25
C ALA A 2 37.50 7.62 10.06
N ALA A 3 36.68 7.51 11.11
CA ALA A 3 36.53 6.25 11.82
C ALA A 3 35.89 5.27 10.85
N ALA A 4 36.65 4.24 10.48
CA ALA A 4 36.12 3.07 9.83
C ALA A 4 35.03 2.50 10.74
N ALA A 5 33.78 2.53 10.29
CA ALA A 5 32.74 1.73 10.88
C ALA A 5 33.13 0.29 10.61
N GLU A 6 33.70 -0.37 11.61
CA GLU A 6 33.85 -1.81 11.61
C GLU A 6 32.43 -2.37 11.46
N ASP A 7 32.19 -3.09 10.36
CA ASP A 7 30.99 -3.87 10.09
C ASP A 7 30.96 -5.05 11.08
N GLU A 8 30.75 -4.76 12.36
CA GLU A 8 30.18 -5.70 13.31
C GLU A 8 28.74 -5.91 12.83
N ALA A 9 28.55 -6.92 11.98
CA ALA A 9 27.23 -7.35 11.53
C ALA A 9 26.42 -7.69 12.78
N ALA A 10 25.61 -6.73 13.24
CA ALA A 10 24.81 -6.85 14.44
C ALA A 10 24.06 -8.18 14.38
N GLU A 11 24.39 -9.07 15.31
CA GLU A 11 23.79 -10.40 15.40
C GLU A 11 22.27 -10.21 15.50
N PHE A 12 21.55 -10.68 14.47
CA PHE A 12 20.10 -10.54 14.41
C PHE A 12 19.48 -11.59 15.33
N ASP A 13 19.00 -11.15 16.49
CA ASP A 13 18.14 -11.98 17.34
C ASP A 13 16.68 -11.79 16.90
N PRO A 14 15.97 -12.84 16.44
CA PRO A 14 14.55 -12.75 16.12
C PRO A 14 13.67 -12.37 17.33
N GLU A 15 14.17 -12.46 18.56
CA GLU A 15 13.48 -12.03 19.77
C GLU A 15 13.66 -10.53 20.09
N ASP A 16 14.50 -9.82 19.34
CA ASP A 16 14.79 -8.41 19.59
C ASP A 16 13.52 -7.55 19.51
N PRO A 17 13.24 -6.72 20.53
CA PRO A 17 12.07 -5.88 20.54
C PRO A 17 12.19 -4.78 19.47
N ILE A 18 11.23 -4.76 18.54
CA ILE A 18 11.05 -3.64 17.63
C ILE A 18 10.41 -2.47 18.40
N TYR A 19 11.01 -1.30 18.29
CA TYR A 19 10.48 -0.06 18.84
C TYR A 19 9.97 0.87 17.74
N LEU A 20 8.95 1.66 18.07
CA LEU A 20 8.25 2.60 17.21
C LEU A 20 8.32 4.01 17.81
N TRP A 21 8.61 5.01 16.98
CA TRP A 21 8.41 6.42 17.33
C TRP A 21 8.19 7.26 16.07
N SER A 22 7.80 8.51 16.26
CA SER A 22 7.38 9.43 15.22
C SER A 22 7.95 10.83 15.44
N TYR A 23 8.37 11.43 14.34
CA TYR A 23 8.86 12.80 14.30
C TYR A 23 7.91 13.64 13.46
N CYS A 24 7.45 14.77 13.99
CA CYS A 24 6.60 15.68 13.25
C CYS A 24 7.45 16.72 12.50
N LYS A 25 7.36 16.70 11.16
CA LYS A 25 8.01 17.66 10.25
C LYS A 25 7.57 19.11 10.49
N LYS A 26 6.35 19.32 10.99
CA LYS A 26 5.82 20.66 11.30
C LYS A 26 6.25 21.18 12.67
N CYS A 27 6.14 20.36 13.71
CA CYS A 27 6.58 20.72 15.06
C CYS A 27 8.11 20.72 15.20
N ARG A 28 8.80 20.00 14.30
CA ARG A 28 10.24 19.75 14.32
C ARG A 28 10.68 19.07 15.61
N ASP A 29 9.87 18.13 16.08
CA ASP A 29 10.06 17.45 17.34
C ASP A 29 9.62 15.98 17.26
N VAL A 30 10.18 15.16 18.16
CA VAL A 30 9.74 13.79 18.39
C VAL A 30 8.47 13.85 19.22
N VAL A 31 7.34 13.45 18.62
CA VAL A 31 6.01 13.65 19.22
C VAL A 31 5.44 12.39 19.86
N THR A 32 6.20 11.30 19.86
CA THR A 32 5.86 10.04 20.53
C THR A 32 7.06 9.56 21.32
N HIS A 33 6.80 9.04 22.52
CA HIS A 33 7.83 8.27 23.22
C HIS A 33 8.14 6.99 22.45
N LYS A 34 9.38 6.53 22.53
CA LYS A 34 9.81 5.25 21.95
C LYS A 34 9.01 4.11 22.60
N GLN A 35 8.12 3.48 21.84
CA GLN A 35 7.22 2.43 22.31
C GLN A 35 7.58 1.09 21.69
N ARG A 36 7.49 0.01 22.48
CA ARG A 36 7.67 -1.34 21.93
C ARG A 36 6.47 -1.68 21.03
N LEU A 37 6.74 -2.26 19.88
CA LEU A 37 5.72 -2.84 19.02
C LEU A 37 5.00 -3.95 19.78
N SER A 38 3.66 -3.98 19.73
CA SER A 38 2.90 -4.97 20.49
C SER A 38 3.22 -6.40 20.01
N PRO A 39 3.15 -7.42 20.89
CA PRO A 39 3.37 -8.81 20.49
C PRO A 39 2.46 -9.26 19.35
N GLU A 40 1.23 -8.74 19.30
CA GLU A 40 0.28 -8.99 18.21
C GLU A 40 0.75 -8.36 16.90
N ALA A 41 1.24 -7.12 16.94
CA ALA A 41 1.73 -6.42 15.75
C ALA A 41 3.03 -7.03 15.21
N SER A 42 3.87 -7.59 16.07
CA SER A 42 5.10 -8.31 15.69
C SER A 42 4.84 -9.64 14.99
N LYS A 43 3.64 -10.23 15.11
CA LYS A 43 3.26 -11.47 14.41
C LYS A 43 2.91 -11.24 12.94
N PHE A 44 2.60 -10.00 12.56
CA PHE A 44 2.32 -9.67 11.17
C PHE A 44 3.62 -9.45 10.39
N SER A 45 3.56 -9.64 9.07
CA SER A 45 4.63 -9.15 8.22
C SER A 45 4.78 -7.64 8.41
N PHE A 46 6.02 -7.15 8.33
CA PHE A 46 6.30 -5.74 8.55
C PHE A 46 5.45 -4.83 7.63
N GLY A 47 5.27 -5.21 6.37
CA GLY A 47 4.39 -4.51 5.42
C GLY A 47 2.92 -4.44 5.85
N LYS A 48 2.39 -5.51 6.48
CA LYS A 48 1.01 -5.50 6.98
C LYS A 48 0.87 -4.57 8.19
N THR A 49 1.88 -4.54 9.07
CA THR A 49 1.93 -3.59 10.19
C THR A 49 1.96 -2.14 9.69
N LEU A 50 2.74 -1.85 8.65
CA LEU A 50 2.74 -0.54 8.00
C LEU A 50 1.36 -0.19 7.43
N GLU A 51 0.72 -1.13 6.73
CA GLU A 51 -0.63 -0.93 6.18
C GLU A 51 -1.62 -0.51 7.27
N VAL A 52 -1.68 -1.26 8.38
CA VAL A 52 -2.58 -0.96 9.50
C VAL A 52 -2.29 0.42 10.11
N LEU A 53 -1.01 0.75 10.31
CA LEU A 53 -0.60 2.03 10.88
C LEU A 53 -0.94 3.22 9.97
N PHE A 54 -0.74 3.09 8.65
CA PHE A 54 -0.95 4.19 7.71
C PHE A 54 -2.39 4.33 7.20
N TYR A 55 -3.16 3.24 7.19
CA TYR A 55 -4.54 3.25 6.69
C TYR A 55 -5.50 3.82 7.73
N GLU A 56 -5.31 3.45 9.00
CA GLU A 56 -6.16 3.91 10.07
C GLU A 56 -5.65 5.25 10.63
N ARG A 57 -6.19 6.36 10.12
CA ARG A 57 -5.81 7.73 10.54
C ARG A 57 -5.88 7.96 12.06
N ARG A 58 -6.64 7.13 12.78
CA ARG A 58 -6.85 7.20 14.24
C ARG A 58 -5.85 6.39 15.05
N THR A 59 -5.32 5.26 14.57
CA THR A 59 -4.35 4.44 15.32
C THR A 59 -3.04 5.19 15.50
N PHE A 60 -2.60 5.90 14.46
CA PHE A 60 -1.50 6.85 14.58
C PHE A 60 -1.84 8.04 15.46
N GLY A 61 -3.09 8.52 15.40
CA GLY A 61 -3.59 9.61 16.23
C GLY A 61 -3.45 9.37 17.74
N ALA A 62 -3.64 8.12 18.18
CA ALA A 62 -3.46 7.73 19.58
C ALA A 62 -1.99 7.74 20.04
N LEU A 63 -1.05 7.67 19.10
CA LEU A 63 0.38 7.80 19.37
C LEU A 63 0.78 9.30 19.45
N ASN A 64 0.12 10.18 18.69
CA ASN A 64 0.60 11.54 18.50
C ASN A 64 0.36 12.46 19.71
N ALA A 65 1.43 13.05 20.24
CA ALA A 65 1.34 14.15 21.21
C ALA A 65 1.08 15.54 20.56
N CYS A 66 0.84 15.60 19.24
CA CYS A 66 0.60 16.87 18.54
C CYS A 66 -0.65 16.84 17.64
N ALA A 67 -1.25 18.02 17.42
CA ALA A 67 -2.47 18.19 16.62
C ALA A 67 -2.23 18.17 15.09
N CYS A 68 -0.99 17.95 14.63
CA CYS A 68 -0.70 17.88 13.21
C CYS A 68 -1.27 16.60 12.59
N SER A 69 -1.69 16.65 11.33
CA SER A 69 -2.13 15.45 10.60
C SER A 69 -1.02 14.39 10.59
N ALA A 70 -1.32 13.23 11.17
CA ALA A 70 -0.44 12.07 11.30
C ALA A 70 0.15 11.65 9.95
N GLY A 71 -0.72 11.46 8.96
CA GLY A 71 -0.35 10.84 7.68
C GLY A 71 0.55 11.68 6.78
N ASP A 72 0.47 13.02 6.87
CA ASP A 72 1.22 13.90 5.95
C ASP A 72 2.46 14.51 6.63
N ASN A 73 2.39 14.78 7.94
CA ASN A 73 3.41 15.57 8.64
C ASN A 73 4.34 14.72 9.51
N HIS A 74 4.08 13.44 9.69
CA HIS A 74 4.89 12.59 10.55
C HIS A 74 5.78 11.65 9.74
N ILE A 75 7.00 11.49 10.21
CA ILE A 75 7.93 10.44 9.78
C ILE A 75 7.87 9.37 10.86
N LEU A 76 7.76 8.12 10.43
CA LEU A 76 7.74 6.97 11.32
C LEU A 76 9.10 6.29 11.35
N TYR A 77 9.53 5.90 12.54
CA TYR A 77 10.78 5.20 12.76
C TYR A 77 10.52 3.87 13.45
N PHE A 78 11.21 2.84 12.98
CA PHE A 78 11.28 1.54 13.63
C PHE A 78 12.73 1.25 13.98
N GLY A 79 13.00 0.90 15.23
CA GLY A 79 14.34 0.57 15.69
C GLY A 79 14.40 -0.84 16.26
N MET A 80 15.45 -1.58 15.94
CA MET A 80 15.74 -2.92 16.44
C MET A 80 17.25 -3.05 16.57
N GLY A 81 17.75 -3.21 17.80
CA GLY A 81 19.19 -3.14 18.08
C GLY A 81 19.83 -1.83 17.56
N THR A 82 20.81 -1.98 16.67
CA THR A 82 21.51 -0.87 15.97
C THR A 82 20.84 -0.46 14.66
N LEU A 83 19.82 -1.20 14.21
CA LEU A 83 19.11 -0.92 12.96
C LEU A 83 17.97 0.07 13.18
N VAL A 84 17.85 1.02 12.25
CA VAL A 84 16.73 1.97 12.22
C VAL A 84 16.17 2.06 10.81
N ALA A 85 14.88 1.77 10.67
CA ALA A 85 14.12 1.98 9.46
C ALA A 85 13.29 3.27 9.56
N ARG A 86 13.33 4.09 8.51
CA ARG A 86 12.62 5.38 8.41
C ARG A 86 11.59 5.33 7.30
N PHE A 87 10.34 5.67 7.61
CA PHE A 87 9.24 5.74 6.67
C PHE A 87 8.69 7.16 6.62
N ASP A 88 8.87 7.79 5.47
CA ASP A 88 8.29 9.10 5.15
C ASP A 88 7.28 8.93 4.03
N ARG A 89 6.02 9.26 4.31
CA ARG A 89 4.94 9.13 3.33
C ARG A 89 4.95 10.34 2.40
N ALA A 90 5.07 10.07 1.11
CA ALA A 90 4.85 11.05 0.06
C ALA A 90 3.49 10.84 -0.61
N LYS A 91 2.87 11.93 -1.06
CA LYS A 91 1.69 11.85 -1.93
C LYS A 91 2.16 11.47 -3.33
N ILE A 92 1.60 10.39 -3.86
CA ILE A 92 1.82 10.01 -5.26
C ILE A 92 0.74 10.69 -6.09
N ALA A 93 1.14 11.43 -7.13
CA ALA A 93 0.19 11.98 -8.08
C ALA A 93 -0.46 10.82 -8.85
N PRO A 94 -1.79 10.75 -8.93
CA PRO A 94 -2.45 9.68 -9.67
C PRO A 94 -2.05 9.76 -11.13
N LEU A 95 -1.54 8.66 -11.68
CA LEU A 95 -1.30 8.55 -13.11
C LEU A 95 -2.66 8.53 -13.80
N ARG A 96 -2.93 9.55 -14.62
CA ARG A 96 -4.16 9.61 -15.39
C ARG A 96 -4.01 8.67 -16.58
N ILE A 97 -4.66 7.51 -16.52
CA ILE A 97 -4.78 6.61 -17.66
C ILE A 97 -5.77 7.29 -18.62
N ALA A 98 -5.22 7.97 -19.63
CA ALA A 98 -6.01 8.31 -20.81
C ALA A 98 -6.18 7.01 -21.59
N ALA A 99 -7.38 6.43 -21.56
CA ALA A 99 -7.73 5.43 -22.55
C ALA A 99 -7.71 6.13 -23.90
N ASP A 100 -6.69 5.86 -24.71
CA ASP A 100 -6.74 6.22 -26.11
C ASP A 100 -7.91 5.46 -26.72
N THR A 101 -8.99 6.18 -27.01
CA THR A 101 -10.15 5.65 -27.71
C THR A 101 -9.80 5.25 -29.14
N ALA A 102 -8.61 5.60 -29.65
CA ALA A 102 -8.06 5.18 -30.93
C ALA A 102 -7.31 3.82 -30.90
N ALA A 103 -7.37 3.10 -29.76
CA ALA A 103 -7.33 1.64 -29.67
C ALA A 103 -5.99 0.89 -29.55
N PRO A 104 -5.96 -0.05 -28.58
CA PRO A 104 -5.38 -1.39 -28.74
C PRO A 104 -6.45 -2.50 -28.77
N PHE A 105 -7.67 -2.22 -28.26
CA PHE A 105 -8.75 -3.21 -28.11
C PHE A 105 -9.81 -3.17 -29.22
N ALA A 106 -9.68 -2.32 -30.23
CA ALA A 106 -10.60 -2.34 -31.37
C ALA A 106 -10.57 -3.70 -32.09
N ARG A 107 -9.39 -4.32 -32.19
CA ARG A 107 -9.24 -5.70 -32.69
C ARG A 107 -9.89 -6.73 -31.77
N VAL A 108 -9.80 -6.56 -30.45
CA VAL A 108 -10.45 -7.46 -29.48
C VAL A 108 -11.97 -7.32 -29.53
N ARG A 109 -12.49 -6.08 -29.62
CA ARG A 109 -13.92 -5.82 -29.79
C ARG A 109 -14.46 -6.39 -31.11
N ALA A 110 -13.75 -6.17 -32.23
CA ALA A 110 -14.11 -6.75 -33.52
C ALA A 110 -14.04 -8.29 -33.51
N TRP A 111 -13.11 -8.88 -32.76
CA TRP A 111 -13.03 -10.34 -32.59
C TRP A 111 -14.20 -10.88 -31.76
N HIS A 112 -14.59 -10.21 -30.67
CA HIS A 112 -15.77 -10.56 -29.88
C HIS A 112 -17.09 -10.36 -30.65
N GLU A 113 -17.23 -9.27 -31.40
CA GLU A 113 -18.39 -9.00 -32.25
C GLU A 113 -18.48 -10.04 -33.38
N GLY A 114 -17.36 -10.43 -33.99
CA GLY A 114 -17.27 -11.49 -34.99
C GLY A 114 -17.64 -12.88 -34.44
N TYR A 115 -17.18 -13.22 -33.23
CA TYR A 115 -17.55 -14.47 -32.56
C TYR A 115 -19.03 -14.52 -32.15
N ALA A 116 -19.60 -13.41 -31.67
CA ALA A 116 -21.02 -13.34 -31.31
C ALA A 116 -21.93 -13.56 -32.52
N SER A 117 -21.55 -13.08 -33.70
CA SER A 117 -22.26 -13.37 -34.96
C SER A 117 -22.07 -14.80 -35.47
N ALA A 118 -20.96 -15.46 -35.14
CA ALA A 118 -20.71 -16.85 -35.52
C ALA A 118 -21.49 -17.85 -34.64
N GLU A 119 -21.63 -17.57 -33.34
CA GLU A 119 -22.43 -18.42 -32.43
C GLU A 119 -23.95 -18.21 -32.59
N LEU A 120 -24.40 -17.02 -32.98
CA LEU A 120 -25.82 -16.79 -33.32
C LEU A 120 -26.26 -17.54 -34.59
N GLY A 121 -25.35 -17.81 -35.53
CA GLY A 121 -25.64 -18.64 -36.71
C GLY A 121 -25.87 -20.12 -36.36
N LEU A 122 -25.21 -20.64 -35.32
CA LEU A 122 -25.41 -22.02 -34.86
C LEU A 122 -26.58 -22.17 -33.87
N LEU A 123 -26.81 -21.19 -33.00
CA LEU A 123 -27.89 -21.25 -31.99
C LEU A 123 -29.27 -20.91 -32.56
N LEU A 124 -29.38 -20.07 -33.60
CA LEU A 124 -30.64 -19.84 -34.31
C LEU A 124 -31.04 -21.03 -35.20
N GLY A 125 -30.09 -21.89 -35.59
CA GLY A 125 -30.36 -23.19 -36.21
C GLY A 125 -30.84 -24.27 -35.25
N LEU A 126 -30.70 -24.06 -33.93
CA LEU A 126 -31.07 -25.01 -32.88
C LEU A 126 -32.11 -24.45 -31.88
N GLY A 127 -32.69 -23.28 -32.14
CA GLY A 127 -33.83 -22.76 -31.38
C GLY A 127 -33.54 -22.45 -29.91
N LEU A 128 -32.32 -22.07 -29.54
CA LEU A 128 -31.97 -21.69 -28.17
C LEU A 128 -31.74 -20.18 -28.05
N THR A 129 -32.68 -19.50 -27.41
CA THR A 129 -32.63 -18.05 -27.15
C THR A 129 -31.65 -17.75 -26.01
N TYR A 130 -30.58 -17.00 -26.29
CA TYR A 130 -29.66 -16.50 -25.26
C TYR A 130 -29.98 -15.03 -24.93
N CYS A 131 -30.42 -14.77 -23.70
CA CYS A 131 -30.69 -13.42 -23.19
C CYS A 131 -29.44 -12.83 -22.53
N HIS A 132 -28.76 -11.88 -23.17
CA HIS A 132 -27.71 -11.10 -22.52
C HIS A 132 -28.29 -9.83 -21.89
N HIS A 133 -28.54 -9.85 -20.58
CA HIS A 133 -28.94 -8.66 -19.84
C HIS A 133 -27.68 -8.01 -19.24
N LEU A 134 -27.03 -7.12 -20.01
CA LEU A 134 -26.03 -6.20 -19.45
C LEU A 134 -26.72 -4.86 -19.17
N ARG A 135 -27.16 -4.71 -17.92
CA ARG A 135 -27.67 -3.46 -17.35
C ARG A 135 -26.47 -2.65 -16.88
N THR A 136 -26.07 -1.65 -17.65
CA THR A 136 -25.08 -0.66 -17.22
C THR A 136 -25.71 0.22 -16.13
N ARG A 137 -24.99 0.40 -15.01
CA ARG A 137 -25.23 1.44 -14.00
C ARG A 137 -24.06 2.40 -14.03
#